data_AF-A0A2W4P5S2-F1
#
_entry.id   AF-A0A2W4P5S2-F1
#
_cell.length_a   1.000
_cell.length_b   1.000
_cell.length_c   1.000
_cell.angle_alpha   90.00
_cell.angle_beta   90.00
_cell.angle_gamma   90.00
#
_symmetry.space_group_name_H-M   'P 1'
#
loop_
_entity.id
_entity.type
_entity.pdbx_description
1 polymer ?
#
loop_
_entity_poly.entity_id
_entity_poly.type
_entity_poly.pdbx_seq_one_letter_code
_entity_poly.pdbx_strand_id
1 'polypeptide(L)'
;MPNTPFNLRLAEMYLTYAEAALGNQASTQDAKALEYYNAIRKRAGVPPINPDDTEGGPTELTWQMIFEERMKEFAMESMAWYDLVRLHYYDPQKAYEIINGQDRGLFVVRPNQWPNPTAWTFTKTSWFADRQANANSGNFKLPIPASEVSQAPLLSATEEPVPYEFE
;
A
#
# COMPACT_ATOMS: atom_id res chain seq x y z
N MET A 1 -4.33 25.24 4.93
CA MET A 1 -3.07 24.62 4.44
C MET A 1 -3.11 24.68 2.91
N PRO A 2 -2.01 24.99 2.22
CA PRO A 2 -1.99 24.94 0.76
C PRO A 2 -2.13 23.48 0.32
N ASN A 3 -3.24 23.14 -0.35
CA ASN A 3 -3.51 21.82 -0.93
C ASN A 3 -2.70 21.63 -2.22
N THR A 4 -1.39 21.44 -2.09
CA THR A 4 -0.57 20.99 -3.22
C THR A 4 -0.58 19.46 -3.18
N PRO A 5 -1.08 18.76 -4.21
CA PRO A 5 -0.99 17.30 -4.24
C PRO A 5 0.49 16.89 -4.22
N PHE A 6 0.84 15.98 -3.32
CA PHE A 6 2.18 15.41 -3.26
C PHE A 6 2.28 14.35 -4.36
N ASN A 7 3.09 14.61 -5.40
CA ASN A 7 3.28 13.65 -6.51
C ASN A 7 4.48 12.71 -6.27
N LEU A 8 5.46 13.14 -5.47
CA LEU A 8 6.61 12.34 -5.04
C LEU A 8 7.17 12.96 -3.75
N ARG A 9 7.46 12.14 -2.74
CA ARG A 9 8.08 12.59 -1.47
C ARG A 9 9.37 11.82 -1.20
N LEU A 10 10.28 12.42 -0.43
CA LEU A 10 11.53 11.76 -0.04
C LEU A 10 11.32 10.42 0.69
N ALA A 11 10.26 10.33 1.50
CA ALA A 11 9.88 9.08 2.18
C ALA A 11 9.57 7.94 1.19
N GLU A 12 9.03 8.26 0.00
CA GLU A 12 8.77 7.27 -1.03
C GLU A 12 10.05 6.71 -1.63
N MET A 13 11.06 7.57 -1.84
CA MET A 13 12.39 7.12 -2.30
C MET A 13 13.07 6.24 -1.25
N TYR A 14 12.91 6.55 0.03
CA TYR A 14 13.45 5.75 1.14
C TYR A 14 12.82 4.35 1.20
N LEU A 15 11.49 4.27 1.12
CA LEU A 15 10.79 2.96 1.14
C LEU A 15 11.00 2.18 -0.15
N THR A 16 11.12 2.86 -1.29
CA THR A 16 11.49 2.22 -2.57
C THR A 16 12.90 1.66 -2.53
N TYR A 17 13.87 2.39 -1.95
CA TYR A 17 15.22 1.86 -1.74
C TYR A 17 15.20 0.64 -0.83
N ALA A 18 14.46 0.69 0.29
CA ALA A 18 14.36 -0.43 1.21
C ALA A 18 13.75 -1.69 0.56
N GLU A 19 12.69 -1.52 -0.25
CA GLU A 19 12.08 -2.62 -1.02
C GLU A 19 13.05 -3.19 -2.08
N ALA A 20 13.80 -2.32 -2.77
CA ALA A 20 14.80 -2.74 -3.74
C ALA A 20 16.00 -3.46 -3.11
N ALA A 21 16.47 -3.00 -1.95
CA ALA A 21 17.56 -3.62 -1.20
C ALA A 21 17.16 -4.99 -0.61
N LEU A 22 15.88 -5.18 -0.31
CA LEU A 22 15.33 -6.50 0.04
C LEU A 22 15.32 -7.44 -1.17
N GLY A 23 14.88 -6.95 -2.34
CA GLY A 23 14.79 -7.75 -3.56
C GLY A 23 13.92 -8.99 -3.38
N ASN A 24 14.44 -10.16 -3.75
CA ASN A 24 13.74 -11.44 -3.62
C ASN A 24 14.05 -12.18 -2.30
N GLN A 25 14.76 -11.54 -1.36
CA GLN A 25 15.06 -12.15 -0.06
C GLN A 25 13.85 -12.05 0.88
N ALA A 26 13.75 -12.97 1.84
CA ALA A 26 12.70 -12.92 2.86
C ALA A 26 12.89 -11.73 3.82
N SER A 27 14.15 -11.34 4.04
CA SER A 27 14.57 -10.26 4.92
C SER A 27 15.90 -9.65 4.46
N THR A 28 16.24 -8.46 4.96
CA THR A 28 17.52 -7.80 4.70
C THR A 28 18.04 -7.07 5.94
N GLN A 29 19.36 -7.06 6.07
CA GLN A 29 20.10 -6.26 7.06
C GLN A 29 20.92 -5.14 6.38
N ASP A 30 20.57 -4.78 5.14
CA ASP A 30 21.24 -3.67 4.44
C ASP A 30 21.22 -2.40 5.29
N ALA A 31 22.41 -1.90 5.63
CA ALA A 31 22.57 -0.80 6.57
C ALA A 31 21.86 0.48 6.09
N LYS A 32 21.83 0.70 4.77
CA LYS A 32 21.21 1.88 4.17
C LYS A 32 19.67 1.75 4.14
N ALA A 33 19.15 0.55 3.89
CA ALA A 33 17.71 0.27 3.96
C ALA A 33 17.18 0.48 5.39
N LEU A 34 17.91 -0.02 6.40
CA LEU A 34 17.59 0.21 7.81
C LEU A 34 17.68 1.69 8.18
N GLU A 35 18.72 2.41 7.73
CA GLU A 35 18.86 3.86 7.94
C GLU A 35 17.64 4.63 7.41
N TYR A 36 17.24 4.36 6.17
CA TYR A 36 16.12 5.04 5.51
C TYR A 36 14.76 4.69 6.09
N TYR A 37 14.52 3.41 6.40
CA TYR A 37 13.31 2.97 7.08
C TYR A 37 13.18 3.62 8.48
N ASN A 38 14.28 3.65 9.24
CA ASN A 38 14.31 4.27 10.56
C ASN A 38 14.20 5.79 10.52
N ALA A 39 14.65 6.46 9.45
CA ALA A 39 14.46 7.90 9.27
C ALA A 39 12.96 8.26 9.24
N ILE A 40 12.13 7.44 8.59
CA ILE A 40 10.68 7.62 8.53
C ILE A 40 10.05 7.41 9.91
N ARG A 41 10.38 6.30 10.57
CA ARG A 41 9.86 5.97 11.91
C ARG A 41 10.21 7.01 12.95
N LYS A 42 11.47 7.47 12.95
CA LYS A 42 11.94 8.54 13.83
C LYS A 42 11.15 9.84 13.62
N ARG A 43 10.88 10.21 12.36
CA ARG A 43 10.06 11.39 12.06
C ARG A 43 8.63 11.21 12.57
N ALA A 44 8.07 10.00 12.48
CA ALA A 44 6.76 9.66 13.01
C ALA A 44 6.70 9.46 14.54
N GLY A 45 7.83 9.59 15.26
CA GLY A 45 7.90 9.35 16.70
C GLY A 45 7.78 7.87 17.08
N VAL A 46 7.97 6.96 16.13
CA VAL A 46 7.93 5.51 16.33
C VAL A 46 9.34 5.00 16.64
N PRO A 47 9.53 4.10 17.61
CA PRO A 47 10.84 3.53 17.91
C PRO A 47 11.52 2.95 16.66
N PRO A 48 12.82 3.24 16.46
CA PRO A 48 13.58 2.67 15.37
C PRO A 48 13.70 1.15 15.55
N ILE A 49 13.92 0.48 14.44
CA ILE A 49 14.34 -0.90 14.43
C ILE A 49 15.83 -0.96 14.68
N ASN A 50 16.24 -1.63 15.74
CA ASN A 50 17.64 -1.87 16.02
C ASN A 50 18.02 -3.28 15.54
N PRO A 51 18.99 -3.40 14.62
CA PRO A 51 19.52 -4.71 14.23
C PRO A 51 20.22 -5.41 15.40
N ASP A 52 20.63 -4.66 16.43
CA ASP A 52 21.24 -5.21 17.65
C ASP A 52 20.24 -5.44 18.80
N ASP A 53 18.92 -5.31 18.57
CA ASP A 53 17.93 -5.61 19.60
C ASP A 53 17.88 -7.14 19.82
N THR A 54 18.52 -7.59 20.90
CA THR A 54 18.78 -9.02 21.15
C THR A 54 17.62 -9.79 21.78
N GLU A 55 16.52 -9.13 22.15
CA GLU A 55 15.33 -9.82 22.66
C GLU A 55 14.54 -10.47 21.50
N GLY A 56 15.09 -11.55 20.93
CA GLY A 56 14.48 -12.32 19.84
C GLY A 56 15.37 -12.52 18.60
N GLY A 57 16.56 -11.93 18.57
CA GLY A 57 17.50 -11.96 17.42
C GLY A 57 17.52 -10.63 16.65
N PRO A 58 18.51 -10.42 15.76
CA PRO A 58 18.65 -9.16 15.05
C PRO A 58 17.37 -8.84 14.27
N THR A 59 16.85 -7.62 14.41
CA THR A 59 15.64 -7.25 13.68
C THR A 59 15.98 -7.03 12.21
N GLU A 60 15.58 -7.97 11.37
CA GLU A 60 15.77 -7.89 9.92
C GLU A 60 14.57 -7.21 9.27
N LEU A 61 14.82 -6.36 8.28
CA LEU A 61 13.75 -5.68 7.57
C LEU A 61 13.09 -6.67 6.60
N THR A 62 11.80 -6.92 6.77
CA THR A 62 11.02 -7.83 5.91
C THR A 62 10.12 -7.05 4.94
N TRP A 63 9.65 -7.73 3.89
CA TRP A 63 8.67 -7.16 2.96
C TRP A 63 7.42 -6.64 3.68
N GLN A 64 6.91 -7.39 4.66
CA GLN A 64 5.69 -7.01 5.38
C GLN A 64 5.88 -5.71 6.16
N MET A 65 7.04 -5.54 6.80
CA MET A 65 7.36 -4.31 7.55
C MET A 65 7.43 -3.10 6.61
N ILE A 66 8.07 -3.24 5.46
CA ILE A 66 8.14 -2.19 4.44
C ILE A 66 6.73 -1.86 3.92
N PHE A 67 5.95 -2.87 3.54
CA PHE A 67 4.59 -2.70 3.01
C PHE A 67 3.68 -2.01 4.03
N GLU A 68 3.69 -2.44 5.29
CA GLU A 68 2.90 -1.81 6.34
C GLU A 68 3.31 -0.36 6.61
N GLU A 69 4.61 -0.07 6.61
CA GLU A 69 5.11 1.30 6.79
C GLU A 69 4.70 2.18 5.60
N ARG A 70 4.71 1.67 4.35
CA ARG A 70 4.16 2.37 3.18
C ARG A 70 2.67 2.70 3.35
N MET A 71 1.86 1.73 3.81
CA MET A 71 0.42 1.97 4.01
C MET A 71 0.14 3.04 5.08
N LYS A 72 0.97 3.10 6.13
CA LYS A 72 0.86 4.09 7.21
C LYS A 72 1.38 5.46 6.77
N GLU A 73 2.54 5.51 6.13
CA GLU A 73 3.22 6.73 5.70
C GLU A 73 2.50 7.48 4.58
N PHE A 74 1.81 6.76 3.67
CA PHE A 74 1.08 7.33 2.53
C PHE A 74 -0.44 7.21 2.69
N ALA A 75 -0.94 7.06 3.92
CA ALA A 75 -2.36 7.00 4.19
C ALA A 75 -3.04 8.30 3.68
N MET A 76 -4.14 8.14 2.94
CA MET A 76 -4.88 9.24 2.30
C MET A 76 -4.13 9.99 1.18
N GLU A 77 -3.01 9.45 0.67
CA GLU A 77 -2.27 10.02 -0.47
C GLU A 77 -2.51 9.27 -1.79
N SER A 78 -3.55 8.44 -1.86
CA SER A 78 -3.93 7.65 -3.06
C SER A 78 -2.89 6.61 -3.54
N MET A 79 -1.84 6.31 -2.75
CA MET A 79 -0.77 5.38 -3.14
C MET A 79 -1.10 3.90 -2.92
N ALA A 80 -1.92 3.59 -1.91
CA ALA A 80 -2.13 2.21 -1.46
C ALA A 80 -2.65 1.27 -2.56
N TRP A 81 -3.52 1.76 -3.44
CA TRP A 81 -4.02 0.96 -4.56
C TRP A 81 -2.92 0.64 -5.57
N TYR A 82 -2.08 1.60 -5.93
CA TYR A 82 -0.98 1.39 -6.89
C TYR A 82 0.09 0.46 -6.33
N ASP A 83 0.36 0.50 -5.02
CA ASP A 83 1.25 -0.47 -4.37
C ASP A 83 0.68 -1.90 -4.45
N LEU A 84 -0.64 -2.08 -4.28
CA LEU A 84 -1.31 -3.38 -4.46
C LEU A 84 -1.31 -3.84 -5.92
N VAL A 85 -1.47 -2.94 -6.88
CA VAL A 85 -1.37 -3.25 -8.32
C VAL A 85 0.06 -3.67 -8.69
N ARG A 86 1.08 -2.98 -8.16
CA ARG A 86 2.49 -3.37 -8.34
C ARG A 86 2.74 -4.77 -7.77
N LEU A 87 2.24 -5.03 -6.56
CA LEU A 87 2.32 -6.35 -5.95
C LEU A 87 1.64 -7.41 -6.82
N HIS A 88 0.42 -7.13 -7.31
CA HIS A 88 -0.33 -8.05 -8.15
C HIS A 88 0.42 -8.45 -9.43
N TYR A 89 1.24 -7.55 -9.98
CA TYR A 89 2.03 -7.85 -11.18
C TYR A 89 3.04 -8.99 -10.98
N TYR A 90 3.64 -9.13 -9.80
CA TYR A 90 4.66 -10.17 -9.53
C TYR A 90 4.21 -11.25 -8.53
N ASP A 91 3.24 -10.95 -7.66
CA ASP A 91 2.64 -11.87 -6.68
C ASP A 91 1.12 -11.60 -6.54
N PRO A 92 0.31 -12.07 -7.51
CA PRO A 92 -1.13 -11.88 -7.51
C PRO A 92 -1.81 -12.45 -6.26
N GLN A 93 -1.33 -13.61 -5.80
CA GLN A 93 -1.95 -14.35 -4.70
C GLN A 93 -1.84 -13.56 -3.40
N LYS A 94 -0.66 -13.00 -3.11
CA LYS A 94 -0.47 -12.16 -1.93
C LYS A 94 -1.29 -10.88 -1.97
N ALA A 95 -1.45 -10.26 -3.15
CA ALA A 95 -2.34 -9.11 -3.31
C ALA A 95 -3.80 -9.46 -2.98
N TYR A 96 -4.29 -10.62 -3.45
CA TYR A 96 -5.64 -11.10 -3.12
C TYR A 96 -5.79 -11.39 -1.63
N GLU A 97 -4.82 -12.05 -1.02
CA GLU A 97 -4.82 -12.37 0.41
C GLU A 97 -4.90 -11.11 1.27
N ILE A 98 -4.11 -10.08 0.94
CA ILE A 98 -4.16 -8.79 1.64
C ILE A 98 -5.54 -8.16 1.51
N ILE A 99 -6.10 -8.08 0.29
CA ILE A 99 -7.38 -7.40 0.07
C ILE A 99 -8.56 -8.18 0.71
N ASN A 100 -8.56 -9.51 0.58
CA ASN A 100 -9.63 -10.37 1.10
C ASN A 100 -9.52 -10.53 2.63
N GLY A 101 -8.32 -10.36 3.19
CA GLY A 101 -8.06 -10.31 4.64
C GLY A 101 -8.45 -8.99 5.30
N GLN A 102 -8.72 -7.93 4.53
CA GLN A 102 -9.13 -6.63 5.07
C GLN A 102 -10.60 -6.61 5.49
N ASP A 103 -10.87 -5.98 6.64
CA ASP A 103 -12.23 -5.60 7.03
C ASP A 103 -12.62 -4.28 6.35
N ARG A 104 -13.42 -4.39 5.29
CA ARG A 104 -13.96 -3.30 4.47
C ARG A 104 -15.41 -2.97 4.84
N GLY A 105 -15.82 -3.34 6.06
CA GLY A 105 -17.17 -3.12 6.54
C GLY A 105 -17.45 -1.70 7.03
N LEU A 106 -18.68 -1.50 7.52
CA LEU A 106 -19.07 -0.26 8.18
C LEU A 106 -18.54 -0.21 9.62
N PHE A 107 -18.11 0.98 10.02
CA PHE A 107 -17.62 1.31 11.36
C PHE A 107 -18.33 2.56 11.89
N VAL A 108 -18.65 2.53 13.18
CA VAL A 108 -19.02 3.73 13.94
C VAL A 108 -17.77 4.25 14.62
N VAL A 109 -17.43 5.52 14.41
CA VAL A 109 -16.25 6.16 14.99
C VAL A 109 -16.71 7.15 16.04
N ARG A 110 -16.25 6.97 17.29
CA ARG A 110 -16.62 7.84 18.43
C ARG A 110 -15.38 8.47 19.06
N PRO A 111 -15.36 9.78 19.29
CA PRO A 111 -14.30 10.41 20.06
C PRO A 111 -14.43 10.05 21.54
N ASN A 112 -13.30 10.05 22.26
CA ASN A 112 -13.30 9.89 23.72
C ASN A 112 -13.88 11.11 24.46
N GLN A 113 -13.82 12.31 23.87
CA GLN A 113 -14.32 13.54 24.48
C GLN A 113 -14.70 14.61 23.43
N TRP A 114 -15.52 15.58 23.83
CA TRP A 114 -15.89 16.75 23.03
C TRP A 114 -15.98 18.03 23.89
N PRO A 115 -15.51 19.20 23.43
CA PRO A 115 -14.68 19.44 22.23
C PRO A 115 -13.22 18.98 22.43
N ASN A 116 -12.46 18.77 21.34
CA ASN A 116 -11.04 18.37 21.32
C ASN A 116 -10.74 16.90 21.69
N PRO A 117 -11.07 15.94 20.80
CA PRO A 117 -10.76 14.53 21.01
C PRO A 117 -9.25 14.25 21.05
N THR A 118 -8.83 13.35 21.94
CA THR A 118 -7.44 12.84 22.02
C THR A 118 -7.31 11.37 21.64
N ALA A 119 -8.43 10.65 21.57
CA ALA A 119 -8.50 9.27 21.11
C ALA A 119 -9.83 8.99 20.41
N TRP A 120 -9.85 7.98 19.55
CA TRP A 120 -11.02 7.56 18.78
C TRP A 120 -11.24 6.06 18.92
N THR A 121 -12.49 5.69 19.18
CA THR A 121 -12.92 4.28 19.24
C THR A 121 -13.65 3.92 17.96
N PHE A 122 -13.19 2.87 17.29
CA PHE A 122 -13.81 2.30 16.11
C PHE A 122 -14.61 1.06 16.52
N THR A 123 -15.93 1.09 16.34
CA THR A 123 -16.82 -0.04 16.64
C THR A 123 -17.36 -0.63 15.35
N LYS A 124 -17.20 -1.94 15.17
CA LYS A 124 -17.77 -2.66 14.03
C LYS A 124 -19.30 -2.62 14.10
N THR A 125 -19.91 -2.25 12.99
CA THR A 125 -21.36 -2.34 12.84
C THR A 125 -21.78 -3.81 12.71
N SER A 126 -22.41 -4.37 13.74
CA SER A 126 -22.69 -5.80 13.85
C SER A 126 -23.69 -6.35 12.82
N TRP A 127 -24.61 -5.51 12.33
CA TRP A 127 -25.62 -5.91 11.34
C TRP A 127 -25.08 -5.94 9.90
N PHE A 128 -23.88 -5.42 9.65
CA PHE A 128 -23.28 -5.41 8.31
C PHE A 128 -22.41 -6.65 8.11
N ALA A 129 -22.90 -7.62 7.34
CA ALA A 129 -22.25 -8.90 7.11
C ALA A 129 -21.20 -8.88 5.98
N ASP A 130 -21.38 -8.03 4.97
CA ASP A 130 -20.52 -7.96 3.77
C ASP A 130 -19.21 -7.19 4.03
N ARG A 131 -18.40 -7.69 4.97
CA ARG A 131 -17.23 -6.99 5.49
C ARG A 131 -15.93 -7.26 4.73
N GLN A 132 -15.92 -8.22 3.80
CA GLN A 132 -14.73 -8.63 3.08
C GLN A 132 -14.91 -8.42 1.58
N ALA A 133 -13.81 -8.13 0.90
CA ALA A 133 -13.79 -8.14 -0.55
C ALA A 133 -13.70 -9.57 -1.10
N ASN A 134 -14.03 -9.72 -2.39
CA ASN A 134 -13.71 -10.89 -3.19
C ASN A 134 -12.80 -10.47 -4.35
N ALA A 135 -11.57 -10.11 -4.01
CA ALA A 135 -10.52 -9.74 -4.96
C ALA A 135 -10.03 -10.95 -5.73
N ASN A 136 -9.99 -10.79 -7.05
CA ASN A 136 -9.49 -11.74 -8.03
C ASN A 136 -8.87 -10.99 -9.22
N SER A 137 -8.39 -11.72 -10.21
CA SER A 137 -7.71 -11.16 -11.39
C SER A 137 -8.53 -10.11 -12.16
N GLY A 138 -9.87 -10.19 -12.12
CA GLY A 138 -10.76 -9.24 -12.78
C GLY A 138 -10.82 -7.85 -12.13
N ASN A 139 -10.25 -7.67 -10.92
CA ASN A 139 -10.34 -6.41 -10.18
C ASN A 139 -9.15 -5.46 -10.39
N PHE A 140 -8.08 -5.91 -11.05
CA PHE A 140 -6.82 -5.17 -11.18
C PHE A 140 -6.64 -4.44 -12.50
N LYS A 141 -7.62 -4.53 -13.40
CA LYS A 141 -7.68 -3.77 -14.66
C LYS A 141 -8.96 -2.94 -14.67
N LEU A 142 -8.82 -1.65 -14.95
CA LEU A 142 -9.98 -0.81 -15.21
C LEU A 142 -10.49 -1.09 -16.64
N PRO A 143 -11.81 -1.22 -16.83
CA PRO A 143 -12.36 -1.31 -18.18
C PRO A 143 -12.11 0.00 -18.92
N ILE A 144 -11.80 -0.10 -20.21
CA ILE A 144 -11.74 1.08 -21.08
C ILE A 144 -13.16 1.67 -21.18
N PRO A 145 -13.35 2.99 -21.04
CA PRO A 145 -14.68 3.58 -21.08
C PRO A 145 -15.40 3.25 -22.40
N ALA A 146 -16.68 2.87 -22.32
CA ALA A 146 -17.44 2.43 -23.49
C ALA A 146 -17.57 3.51 -24.59
N SER A 147 -17.53 4.79 -24.21
CA SER A 147 -17.48 5.91 -25.17
C SER A 147 -16.22 5.90 -26.02
N GLU A 148 -15.08 5.54 -25.44
CA GLU A 148 -13.80 5.44 -26.15
C GLU A 148 -13.80 4.24 -27.09
N VAL A 149 -14.29 3.08 -26.63
CA VAL A 149 -14.39 1.87 -27.47
C VAL A 149 -15.33 2.07 -28.66
N SER A 150 -16.41 2.85 -28.48
CA SER A 150 -17.33 3.24 -29.55
C SER A 150 -16.66 4.08 -30.65
N GLN A 151 -15.80 5.03 -30.24
CA GLN A 151 -15.11 5.93 -31.17
C GLN A 151 -13.87 5.29 -31.79
N ALA A 152 -13.17 4.43 -31.04
CA ALA A 152 -11.99 3.70 -31.47
C ALA A 152 -12.16 2.20 -31.18
N PRO A 153 -12.72 1.43 -32.13
CA PRO A 153 -12.97 0.00 -31.96
C PRO A 153 -11.73 -0.84 -31.62
N LEU A 154 -10.53 -0.37 -32.01
CA LEU A 154 -9.25 -1.00 -31.66
C LEU A 154 -8.93 -0.97 -30.15
N LEU A 155 -9.68 -0.20 -29.35
CA LEU A 155 -9.60 -0.21 -27.89
C LEU A 155 -10.48 -1.31 -27.25
N SER A 156 -11.21 -2.09 -28.05
CA SER A 156 -12.02 -3.19 -27.52
C SER A 156 -11.13 -4.24 -26.85
N ALA A 157 -11.64 -4.85 -25.77
CA ALA A 157 -10.98 -5.97 -25.11
C ALA A 157 -10.87 -7.24 -25.98
N THR A 158 -11.48 -7.24 -27.17
CA THR A 158 -11.38 -8.31 -28.17
C THR A 158 -10.20 -8.14 -29.12
N GLU A 159 -9.59 -6.96 -29.17
CA GLU A 159 -8.45 -6.66 -30.03
C GLU A 159 -7.15 -6.81 -29.23
N GLU A 160 -6.15 -7.44 -29.83
CA GLU A 160 -4.85 -7.63 -29.19
C GLU A 160 -3.97 -6.36 -29.35
N PRO A 161 -3.24 -5.93 -28.31
CA PRO A 161 -2.29 -4.83 -28.41
C PRO A 161 -1.21 -5.12 -29.47
N VAL A 162 -0.88 -4.13 -30.29
CA VAL A 162 0.19 -4.21 -31.29
C VAL A 162 1.49 -3.58 -30.79
N PRO A 163 2.67 -3.99 -31.29
CA PRO A 163 3.94 -3.37 -30.95
C PRO A 163 3.98 -1.87 -31.26
N TYR A 164 4.61 -1.10 -30.37
CA TYR A 164 4.91 0.31 -30.62
C TYR A 164 6.18 0.44 -31.47
N GLU A 165 6.11 1.19 -32.58
CA GLU A 165 7.27 1.51 -33.43
C GLU A 165 7.99 2.73 -32.83
N PHE A 166 9.22 2.52 -32.33
CA PHE A 166 10.06 3.60 -31.82
C PHE A 166 10.80 4.29 -32.97
N GLU A 167 10.76 5.63 -33.01
CA GLU A 167 11.59 6.46 -33.90
C GLU A 167 12.99 6.73 -33.33
#